data_AF-A0A969N7W5-F1
#
_entry.id   AF-A0A969N7W5-F1
#
_cell.length_a   1.000
_cell.length_b   1.000
_cell.length_c   1.000
_cell.angle_alpha   90.00
_cell.angle_beta   90.00
_cell.angle_gamma   90.00
#
_symmetry.space_group_name_H-M   'P 1'
#
loop_
_entity.id
_entity.type
_entity.pdbx_description
1 polymer ?
#
loop_
_entity_poly.entity_id
_entity_poly.type
_entity_poly.pdbx_seq_one_letter_code
_entity_poly.pdbx_strand_id
1 'polypeptide(L)'
;MSPTLPCNPAKKGQTTVVDDIVEYAAEVANNLLIPERLKALNPDTWSQITGVERFYLRMLAIEKTGATKLDNYQNFAKAFHINYQPLMGSLKPNAARLKTATQFKPRELVSGDLAQTHLSEILLALQELLADKDPKVVCDQLRTSLNDTYFPKRPHLIAIAQYLAEMVRDPMQSQKAEILANRIRNEVLGS
;
A
#
# COMPACT_ATOMS: atom_id res chain seq x y z
N MET A 1 -12.04 -46.13 -46.45
CA MET A 1 -10.74 -46.11 -45.74
C MET A 1 -10.32 -44.65 -45.61
N SER A 2 -10.39 -44.09 -44.41
CA SER A 2 -9.95 -42.72 -44.11
C SER A 2 -8.67 -42.81 -43.28
N PRO A 3 -7.59 -42.10 -43.61
CA PRO A 3 -6.40 -42.09 -42.76
C PRO A 3 -6.54 -41.04 -41.65
N THR A 4 -6.48 -41.51 -40.42
CA THR A 4 -6.39 -40.74 -39.18
C THR A 4 -5.02 -40.02 -39.12
N LEU A 5 -5.02 -38.70 -38.99
CA LEU A 5 -3.80 -37.93 -38.69
C LEU A 5 -3.42 -38.16 -37.21
N PRO A 6 -2.17 -38.54 -36.88
CA PRO A 6 -1.74 -38.65 -35.50
C PRO A 6 -1.48 -37.26 -34.90
N CYS A 7 -2.09 -36.99 -33.73
CA CYS A 7 -1.72 -35.88 -32.86
C CYS A 7 -0.26 -36.05 -32.39
N ASN A 8 0.57 -35.06 -32.68
CA ASN A 8 1.95 -34.98 -32.23
C ASN A 8 1.98 -34.66 -30.72
N PRO A 9 2.67 -35.44 -29.86
CA PRO A 9 2.73 -35.17 -28.43
C PRO A 9 3.65 -33.98 -28.14
N ALA A 10 3.20 -33.08 -27.26
CA ALA A 10 3.97 -31.94 -26.78
C ALA A 10 5.27 -32.42 -26.09
N LYS A 11 6.42 -31.98 -26.61
CA LYS A 11 7.72 -32.20 -25.96
C LYS A 11 7.83 -31.29 -24.73
N LYS A 12 7.91 -31.93 -23.57
CA LYS A 12 8.34 -31.36 -22.28
C LYS A 12 9.67 -30.62 -22.42
N GLY A 13 9.76 -29.41 -21.88
CA GLY A 13 11.02 -28.85 -21.37
C GLY A 13 11.69 -27.74 -22.17
N GLN A 14 10.98 -26.96 -22.99
CA GLN A 14 11.50 -25.69 -23.51
C GLN A 14 10.58 -24.57 -23.03
N THR A 15 11.09 -23.70 -22.16
CA THR A 15 10.53 -22.35 -21.97
C THR A 15 10.47 -21.73 -23.36
N THR A 16 9.27 -21.50 -23.86
CA THR A 16 9.09 -20.96 -25.20
C THR A 16 9.37 -19.46 -25.16
N VAL A 17 9.75 -18.85 -26.29
CA VAL A 17 9.84 -17.38 -26.41
C VAL A 17 8.54 -16.70 -25.94
N VAL A 18 7.40 -17.41 -26.03
CA VAL A 18 6.12 -16.96 -25.49
C VAL A 18 6.10 -16.96 -23.97
N ASP A 19 6.63 -17.99 -23.31
CA ASP A 19 6.75 -18.04 -21.85
C ASP A 19 7.69 -16.94 -21.34
N ASP A 20 8.83 -16.69 -22.02
CA ASP A 20 9.76 -15.61 -21.67
C ASP A 20 9.13 -14.22 -21.86
N ILE A 21 8.29 -14.03 -22.90
CA ILE A 21 7.53 -12.78 -23.11
C ILE A 21 6.45 -12.62 -22.04
N VAL A 22 5.77 -13.69 -21.65
CA VAL A 22 4.75 -13.68 -20.59
C VAL A 22 5.40 -13.37 -19.25
N GLU A 23 6.56 -13.97 -18.95
CA GLU A 23 7.33 -13.74 -17.73
C GLU A 23 7.89 -12.31 -17.71
N TYR A 24 8.43 -11.81 -18.83
CA TYR A 24 8.85 -10.42 -18.97
C TYR A 24 7.69 -9.43 -18.82
N ALA A 25 6.53 -9.70 -19.43
CA ALA A 25 5.34 -8.86 -19.28
C ALA A 25 4.81 -8.88 -17.84
N ALA A 26 4.86 -10.04 -17.17
CA ALA A 26 4.52 -10.17 -15.76
C ALA A 26 5.52 -9.42 -14.87
N GLU A 27 6.82 -9.48 -15.16
CA GLU A 27 7.87 -8.76 -14.44
C GLU A 27 7.76 -7.24 -14.65
N VAL A 28 7.51 -6.78 -15.87
CA VAL A 28 7.26 -5.36 -16.20
C VAL A 28 5.97 -4.89 -15.54
N ALA A 29 4.90 -5.69 -15.56
CA ALA A 29 3.66 -5.38 -14.86
C ALA A 29 3.86 -5.33 -13.34
N ASN A 30 4.63 -6.26 -12.77
CA ASN A 30 4.99 -6.29 -11.35
C ASN A 30 5.86 -5.10 -10.95
N ASN A 31 6.82 -4.69 -11.78
CA ASN A 31 7.62 -3.49 -11.58
C ASN A 31 6.79 -2.21 -11.66
N LEU A 32 5.74 -2.20 -12.50
CA LEU A 32 4.75 -1.10 -12.56
C LEU A 32 3.81 -1.08 -11.34
N LEU A 33 3.75 -2.13 -10.51
CA LEU A 33 2.95 -2.13 -9.28
C LEU A 33 3.56 -1.25 -8.18
N ILE A 34 4.88 -1.08 -8.19
CA ILE A 34 5.57 -0.32 -7.15
C ILE A 34 5.47 1.18 -7.49
N PRO A 35 4.91 2.02 -6.62
CA PRO A 35 4.95 3.47 -6.85
C PRO A 35 6.40 3.97 -6.85
N GLU A 36 6.82 4.63 -7.94
CA GLU A 36 8.18 5.19 -8.06
C GLU A 36 8.52 6.09 -6.88
N ARG A 37 7.53 6.86 -6.40
CA ARG A 37 7.74 7.74 -5.26
C ARG A 37 7.98 7.00 -3.95
N LEU A 38 7.30 5.86 -3.72
CA LEU A 38 7.58 5.02 -2.55
C LEU A 38 9.00 4.44 -2.64
N LYS A 39 9.40 3.98 -3.82
CA LYS A 39 10.76 3.48 -4.09
C LYS A 39 11.83 4.54 -3.84
N ALA A 40 11.55 5.79 -4.22
CA ALA A 40 12.44 6.93 -3.97
C ALA A 40 12.56 7.30 -2.48
N LEU A 41 11.50 7.09 -1.68
CA LEU A 41 11.52 7.35 -0.24
C LEU A 41 12.30 6.27 0.50
N ASN A 42 12.05 5.00 0.19
CA ASN A 42 12.82 3.88 0.73
C ASN A 42 12.58 2.62 -0.14
N PRO A 43 13.62 2.09 -0.84
CA PRO A 43 13.47 0.98 -1.78
C PRO A 43 13.05 -0.34 -1.12
N ASP A 44 13.38 -0.54 0.15
CA ASP A 44 13.13 -1.81 0.86
C ASP A 44 11.68 -1.90 1.36
N THR A 45 11.00 -0.76 1.53
CA THR A 45 9.64 -0.70 2.12
C THR A 45 8.64 -1.60 1.43
N TRP A 46 8.66 -1.67 0.10
CA TRP A 46 7.71 -2.51 -0.65
C TRP A 46 7.80 -3.99 -0.27
N SER A 47 9.01 -4.49 -0.02
CA SER A 47 9.25 -5.88 0.41
C SER A 47 8.77 -6.16 1.83
N GLN A 48 8.72 -5.14 2.68
CA GLN A 48 8.41 -5.24 4.12
C GLN A 48 6.93 -5.05 4.46
N ILE A 49 6.10 -4.74 3.45
CA ILE A 49 4.65 -4.53 3.62
C ILE A 49 3.83 -5.66 2.97
N THR A 50 2.61 -5.83 3.49
CA THR A 50 1.64 -6.84 3.08
C THR A 50 0.98 -6.52 1.73
N GLY A 51 0.32 -7.51 1.11
CA GLY A 51 -0.42 -7.31 -0.15
C GLY A 51 -1.52 -6.25 -0.04
N VAL A 52 -2.18 -6.15 1.12
CA VAL A 52 -3.24 -5.16 1.38
C VAL A 52 -2.65 -3.74 1.41
N GLU A 53 -1.51 -3.56 2.08
CA GLU A 53 -0.78 -2.28 2.09
C GLU A 53 -0.28 -1.88 0.70
N ARG A 54 0.29 -2.84 -0.04
CA ARG A 54 0.75 -2.63 -1.42
C ARG A 54 -0.38 -2.13 -2.31
N PHE A 55 -1.54 -2.78 -2.24
CA PHE A 55 -2.73 -2.34 -2.95
C PHE A 55 -3.12 -0.91 -2.57
N TYR A 56 -3.22 -0.60 -1.27
CA TYR A 56 -3.63 0.71 -0.80
C TYR A 56 -2.67 1.82 -1.29
N LEU A 57 -1.36 1.63 -1.11
CA LEU A 57 -0.35 2.61 -1.54
C LEU A 57 -0.32 2.77 -3.06
N ARG A 58 -0.49 1.67 -3.82
CA ARG A 58 -0.56 1.72 -5.28
C ARG A 58 -1.81 2.46 -5.75
N MET A 59 -2.96 2.18 -5.16
CA MET A 59 -4.19 2.86 -5.52
C MET A 59 -4.15 4.36 -5.18
N LEU A 60 -3.46 4.76 -4.11
CA LEU A 60 -3.21 6.19 -3.84
C LEU A 60 -2.40 6.88 -4.95
N ALA A 61 -1.36 6.22 -5.51
CA ALA A 61 -0.64 6.78 -6.66
C ALA A 61 -1.54 6.95 -7.89
N ILE A 62 -2.43 5.99 -8.15
CA ILE A 62 -3.39 6.06 -9.25
C ILE A 62 -4.41 7.18 -9.00
N GLU A 63 -4.88 7.35 -7.76
CA GLU A 63 -5.74 8.48 -7.41
C GLU A 63 -5.01 9.81 -7.58
N LYS A 64 -3.71 9.89 -7.30
CA LYS A 64 -2.94 11.14 -7.48
C LYS A 64 -2.90 11.60 -8.93
N THR A 65 -2.93 10.68 -9.91
CA THR A 65 -3.00 11.03 -11.35
C THR A 65 -4.40 11.46 -11.82
N GLY A 66 -5.40 11.43 -10.94
CA GLY A 66 -6.78 11.81 -11.24
C GLY A 66 -7.68 10.65 -11.66
N ALA A 67 -7.17 9.42 -11.74
CA ALA A 67 -7.99 8.27 -12.11
C ALA A 67 -8.96 7.85 -10.98
N THR A 68 -10.23 7.68 -11.31
CA THR A 68 -11.32 7.36 -10.37
C THR A 68 -12.23 6.23 -10.87
N LYS A 69 -11.75 5.43 -11.83
CA LYS A 69 -12.49 4.28 -12.39
C LYS A 69 -12.49 3.13 -11.39
N LEU A 70 -13.68 2.59 -11.10
CA LEU A 70 -13.83 1.46 -10.19
C LEU A 70 -13.09 0.20 -10.68
N ASP A 71 -13.06 -0.02 -11.99
CA ASP A 71 -12.40 -1.16 -12.63
C ASP A 71 -10.91 -1.25 -12.30
N ASN A 72 -10.25 -0.10 -12.09
CA ASN A 72 -8.86 -0.10 -11.65
C ASN A 72 -8.72 -0.83 -10.31
N TYR A 73 -9.54 -0.47 -9.32
CA TYR A 73 -9.53 -1.12 -8.00
C TYR A 73 -9.82 -2.61 -8.11
N GLN A 74 -10.79 -3.01 -8.94
CA GLN A 74 -11.11 -4.42 -9.15
C GLN A 74 -9.95 -5.20 -9.77
N ASN A 75 -9.29 -4.64 -10.79
CA ASN A 75 -8.17 -5.28 -11.48
C ASN A 75 -6.96 -5.42 -10.57
N PHE A 76 -6.60 -4.36 -9.82
CA PHE A 76 -5.51 -4.42 -8.85
C PHE A 76 -5.85 -5.35 -7.69
N ALA A 77 -7.09 -5.36 -7.20
CA ALA A 77 -7.50 -6.25 -6.11
C ALA A 77 -7.36 -7.73 -6.50
N LYS A 78 -7.73 -8.07 -7.74
CA LYS A 78 -7.49 -9.41 -8.32
C LYS A 78 -6.00 -9.72 -8.39
N ALA A 79 -5.17 -8.79 -8.88
CA ALA A 79 -3.72 -8.99 -8.96
C ALA A 79 -3.08 -9.21 -7.58
N PHE A 80 -3.51 -8.47 -6.56
CA PHE A 80 -3.02 -8.62 -5.19
C PHE A 80 -3.73 -9.73 -4.39
N HIS A 81 -4.76 -10.38 -4.95
CA HIS A 81 -5.57 -11.41 -4.29
C HIS A 81 -6.21 -10.95 -2.97
N ILE A 82 -6.73 -9.71 -2.94
CA ILE A 82 -7.32 -9.12 -1.73
C ILE A 82 -8.80 -8.76 -1.89
N ASN A 83 -9.51 -8.65 -0.76
CA ASN A 83 -10.80 -7.98 -0.70
C ASN A 83 -10.60 -6.46 -0.55
N TYR A 84 -10.85 -5.70 -1.61
CA TYR A 84 -10.62 -4.25 -1.60
C TYR A 84 -11.78 -3.44 -1.02
N GLN A 85 -13.00 -3.99 -0.95
CA GLN A 85 -14.19 -3.24 -0.55
C GLN A 85 -14.07 -2.55 0.83
N PRO A 86 -13.49 -3.17 1.87
CA PRO A 86 -13.29 -2.53 3.17
C PRO A 86 -12.38 -1.29 3.15
N LEU A 87 -11.52 -1.17 2.14
CA LEU A 87 -10.59 -0.05 1.95
C LEU A 87 -11.22 1.14 1.22
N MET A 88 -12.39 0.95 0.61
CA MET A 88 -13.01 1.93 -0.28
C MET A 88 -13.85 2.94 0.51
N GLY A 89 -13.61 4.23 0.25
CA GLY A 89 -14.45 5.34 0.74
C GLY A 89 -15.61 5.65 -0.20
N SER A 90 -15.50 5.26 -1.48
CA SER A 90 -16.57 5.33 -2.48
C SER A 90 -16.38 4.24 -3.52
N LEU A 91 -17.46 3.51 -3.83
CA LEU A 91 -17.52 2.53 -4.92
C LEU A 91 -18.23 3.07 -6.17
N LYS A 92 -18.55 4.38 -6.22
CA LYS A 92 -19.27 4.97 -7.34
C LYS A 92 -18.40 4.95 -8.61
N PRO A 93 -18.93 4.50 -9.76
CA PRO A 93 -18.21 4.60 -11.03
C PRO A 93 -17.75 6.04 -11.30
N ASN A 94 -16.52 6.21 -11.80
CA ASN A 94 -15.86 7.52 -12.05
C ASN A 94 -15.71 8.43 -10.81
N ALA A 95 -16.04 7.94 -9.63
CA ALA A 95 -15.82 8.60 -8.34
C ALA A 95 -15.36 7.59 -7.28
N ALA A 96 -14.69 6.52 -7.72
CA ALA A 96 -14.12 5.52 -6.85
C ALA A 96 -12.89 6.10 -6.15
N ARG A 97 -12.80 5.88 -4.84
CA ARG A 97 -11.67 6.34 -4.02
C ARG A 97 -11.50 5.50 -2.77
N LEU A 98 -10.29 5.44 -2.26
CA LEU A 98 -9.94 4.89 -0.96
C LEU A 98 -10.50 5.73 0.18
N LYS A 99 -10.60 5.09 1.35
CA LYS A 99 -10.85 5.77 2.62
C LYS A 99 -9.69 6.71 2.95
N THR A 100 -10.01 7.87 3.49
CA THR A 100 -9.05 8.72 4.23
C THR A 100 -8.79 8.13 5.61
N ALA A 101 -7.78 8.64 6.33
CA ALA A 101 -7.49 8.17 7.69
C ALA A 101 -8.72 8.26 8.60
N THR A 102 -9.48 9.35 8.52
CA THR A 102 -10.71 9.57 9.32
C THR A 102 -11.89 8.68 8.94
N GLN A 103 -11.88 8.07 7.76
CA GLN A 103 -12.96 7.19 7.29
C GLN A 103 -12.80 5.73 7.74
N PHE A 104 -11.62 5.36 8.23
CA PHE A 104 -11.44 4.06 8.88
C PHE A 104 -11.97 4.10 10.30
N LYS A 105 -12.75 3.08 10.69
CA LYS A 105 -13.09 2.89 12.10
C LYS A 105 -11.87 2.30 12.82
N PRO A 106 -11.57 2.68 14.08
CA PRO A 106 -10.44 2.13 14.82
C PRO A 106 -10.41 0.59 14.84
N ARG A 107 -11.58 -0.05 14.97
CA ARG A 107 -11.72 -1.51 14.92
C ARG A 107 -11.24 -2.13 13.59
N GLU A 108 -11.44 -1.45 12.45
CA GLU A 108 -10.97 -1.92 11.14
C GLU A 108 -9.44 -1.91 11.05
N LEU A 109 -8.78 -0.97 11.74
CA LEU A 109 -7.32 -0.84 11.77
C LEU A 109 -6.66 -1.77 12.80
N VAL A 110 -7.39 -2.14 13.87
CA VAL A 110 -6.86 -3.00 14.94
C VAL A 110 -7.17 -4.49 14.71
N SER A 111 -8.28 -4.81 14.01
CA SER A 111 -8.76 -6.20 13.87
C SER A 111 -9.23 -6.59 12.47
N GLY A 112 -9.10 -5.70 11.48
CA GLY A 112 -9.43 -5.99 10.09
C GLY A 112 -8.22 -6.45 9.26
N ASP A 113 -8.36 -6.39 7.94
CA ASP A 113 -7.32 -6.84 6.99
C ASP A 113 -6.02 -6.00 7.04
N LEU A 114 -6.08 -4.81 7.66
CA LEU A 114 -4.93 -3.95 7.91
C LEU A 114 -4.35 -4.14 9.32
N ALA A 115 -4.89 -5.02 10.16
CA ALA A 115 -4.41 -5.18 11.52
C ALA A 115 -2.93 -5.54 11.58
N GLN A 116 -2.20 -4.92 12.52
CA GLN A 116 -0.77 -5.14 12.77
C GLN A 116 0.14 -4.79 11.58
N THR A 117 -0.36 -4.00 10.62
CA THR A 117 0.42 -3.55 9.46
C THR A 117 1.11 -2.21 9.75
N HIS A 118 2.14 -1.86 8.98
CA HIS A 118 2.78 -0.55 9.12
C HIS A 118 1.79 0.57 8.77
N LEU A 119 0.97 0.34 7.75
CA LEU A 119 -0.06 1.29 7.34
C LEU A 119 -1.12 1.51 8.43
N SER A 120 -1.60 0.48 9.14
CA SER A 120 -2.58 0.68 10.22
C SER A 120 -2.03 1.53 11.36
N GLU A 121 -0.78 1.31 11.74
CA GLU A 121 -0.11 2.09 12.80
C GLU A 121 -0.02 3.57 12.40
N ILE A 122 0.37 3.85 11.15
CA ILE A 122 0.40 5.22 10.62
C ILE A 122 -0.99 5.84 10.51
N LEU A 123 -2.00 5.08 10.05
CA LEU A 123 -3.38 5.58 9.94
C LEU A 123 -3.98 5.88 11.31
N LEU A 124 -3.73 5.06 12.34
CA LEU A 124 -4.14 5.31 13.71
C LEU A 124 -3.47 6.57 14.26
N ALA A 125 -2.14 6.69 14.12
CA ALA A 125 -1.41 7.89 14.52
C ALA A 125 -1.96 9.16 13.82
N LEU A 126 -2.29 9.05 12.52
CA LEU A 126 -2.91 10.14 11.78
C LEU A 126 -4.30 10.52 12.29
N GLN A 127 -5.13 9.55 12.66
CA GLN A 127 -6.44 9.83 13.27
C GLN A 127 -6.29 10.66 14.55
N GLU A 128 -5.32 10.31 15.39
CA GLU A 128 -5.06 11.06 16.62
C GLU A 128 -4.55 12.49 16.36
N LEU A 129 -3.64 12.66 15.40
CA LEU A 129 -3.15 13.98 15.00
C LEU A 129 -4.25 14.86 14.37
N LEU A 130 -5.18 14.25 13.64
CA LEU A 130 -6.35 14.92 13.06
C LEU A 130 -7.40 15.26 14.12
N ALA A 131 -7.37 14.58 15.27
CA ALA A 131 -8.11 14.94 16.48
C ALA A 131 -7.35 15.94 17.38
N ASP A 132 -6.36 16.64 16.82
CA ASP A 132 -5.53 17.67 17.48
C ASP A 132 -4.79 17.21 18.74
N LYS A 133 -4.48 15.91 18.81
CA LYS A 133 -3.56 15.38 19.83
C LYS A 133 -2.14 15.86 19.55
N ASP A 134 -1.39 16.07 20.63
CA ASP A 134 0.00 16.53 20.54
C ASP A 134 0.88 15.53 19.76
N PRO A 135 1.65 15.98 18.76
CA PRO A 135 2.47 15.08 17.94
C PRO A 135 3.52 14.28 18.69
N LYS A 136 4.08 14.82 19.78
CA LYS A 136 5.02 14.08 20.63
C LYS A 136 4.30 12.93 21.32
N VAL A 137 3.10 13.17 21.86
CA VAL A 137 2.30 12.12 22.52
C VAL A 137 1.95 11.01 21.54
N VAL A 138 1.53 11.35 20.31
CA VAL A 138 1.20 10.34 19.28
C VAL A 138 2.42 9.47 18.93
N CYS A 139 3.58 10.09 18.73
CA CYS A 139 4.82 9.37 18.42
C CYS A 139 5.29 8.49 19.59
N ASP A 140 5.21 8.99 20.82
CA ASP A 140 5.57 8.21 22.01
C ASP A 140 4.66 6.98 22.13
N GLN A 141 3.36 7.12 21.85
CA GLN A 141 2.41 6.00 21.86
C GLN A 141 2.65 5.00 20.73
N LEU A 142 2.94 5.47 19.51
CA LEU A 142 3.31 4.62 18.38
C LEU A 142 4.54 3.76 18.73
N ARG A 143 5.55 4.39 19.35
CA ARG A 143 6.74 3.69 19.85
C ARG A 143 6.39 2.67 20.93
N THR A 144 5.57 3.02 21.92
CA THR A 144 5.14 2.09 22.97
C THR A 144 4.36 0.90 22.40
N SER A 145 3.48 1.13 21.42
CA SER A 145 2.70 0.08 20.75
C SER A 145 3.58 -0.94 20.04
N LEU A 146 4.60 -0.45 19.32
CA LEU A 146 5.51 -1.28 18.53
C LEU A 146 6.67 -1.89 19.34
N ASN A 147 6.94 -1.36 20.54
CA ASN A 147 7.97 -1.81 21.46
C ASN A 147 9.31 -2.10 20.74
N ASP A 148 9.87 -3.31 20.90
CA ASP A 148 11.16 -3.71 20.30
C ASP A 148 11.14 -3.73 18.77
N THR A 149 9.96 -3.81 18.15
CA THR A 149 9.82 -3.80 16.68
C THR A 149 9.83 -2.40 16.08
N TYR A 150 9.80 -1.35 16.91
CA TYR A 150 9.75 0.03 16.43
C TYR A 150 10.97 0.41 15.60
N PHE A 151 12.19 0.21 16.11
CA PHE A 151 13.41 0.65 15.44
C PHE A 151 13.66 -0.05 14.10
N PRO A 152 13.50 -1.38 13.96
CA PRO A 152 13.58 -2.05 12.67
C PRO A 152 12.54 -1.53 11.66
N LYS A 153 11.33 -1.22 12.12
CA LYS A 153 10.22 -0.77 11.26
C LYS A 153 10.26 0.73 10.95
N ARG A 154 11.00 1.52 11.73
CA ARG A 154 11.04 2.99 11.66
C ARG A 154 11.32 3.53 10.25
N PRO A 155 12.31 3.03 9.47
CA PRO A 155 12.53 3.52 8.11
C PRO A 155 11.32 3.33 7.19
N HIS A 156 10.53 2.27 7.39
CA HIS A 156 9.33 1.97 6.61
C HIS A 156 8.14 2.82 7.07
N LEU A 157 7.98 3.04 8.37
CA LEU A 157 6.98 3.93 8.94
C LEU A 157 7.16 5.38 8.42
N ILE A 158 8.40 5.87 8.40
CA ILE A 158 8.73 7.19 7.83
C ILE A 158 8.35 7.22 6.34
N ALA A 159 8.79 6.23 5.56
CA ALA A 159 8.51 6.18 4.13
C ALA A 159 7.01 6.17 3.82
N ILE A 160 6.23 5.38 4.56
CA ILE A 160 4.77 5.31 4.41
C ILE A 160 4.13 6.65 4.81
N ALA A 161 4.50 7.24 5.95
CA ALA A 161 3.94 8.53 6.39
C ALA A 161 4.23 9.65 5.38
N GLN A 162 5.45 9.72 4.85
CA GLN A 162 5.78 10.70 3.80
C GLN A 162 5.04 10.43 2.49
N TYR A 163 4.93 9.17 2.10
CA TYR A 163 4.18 8.81 0.91
C TYR A 163 2.71 9.21 1.04
N LEU A 164 2.08 9.01 2.19
CA LEU A 164 0.73 9.49 2.46
C LEU A 164 0.64 11.03 2.39
N ALA A 165 1.63 11.74 2.95
CA ALA A 165 1.67 13.19 2.89
C ALA A 165 1.62 13.71 1.45
N GLU A 166 2.27 13.03 0.51
CA GLU A 166 2.35 13.47 -0.88
C GLU A 166 1.18 12.98 -1.74
N MET A 167 0.65 11.79 -1.46
CA MET A 167 -0.35 11.13 -2.31
C MET A 167 -1.79 11.42 -1.93
N VAL A 168 -2.06 11.69 -0.65
CA VAL A 168 -3.42 11.98 -0.17
C VAL A 168 -3.89 13.34 -0.73
N ARG A 169 -5.17 13.39 -1.16
CA ARG A 169 -5.78 14.61 -1.71
C ARG A 169 -6.28 15.58 -0.65
N ASP A 170 -6.63 15.08 0.54
CA ASP A 170 -7.05 15.91 1.68
C ASP A 170 -5.86 16.69 2.24
N PRO A 171 -5.85 18.04 2.13
CA PRO A 171 -4.72 18.87 2.58
C PRO A 171 -4.45 18.72 4.08
N MET A 172 -5.49 18.54 4.90
CA MET A 172 -5.33 18.44 6.35
C MET A 172 -4.65 17.13 6.73
N GLN A 173 -5.10 16.01 6.15
CA GLN A 173 -4.43 14.72 6.33
C GLN A 173 -2.99 14.73 5.77
N SER A 174 -2.78 15.36 4.62
CA SER A 174 -1.45 15.51 4.01
C SER A 174 -0.47 16.22 4.96
N GLN A 175 -0.89 17.37 5.52
CA GLN A 175 -0.07 18.12 6.48
C GLN A 175 0.23 17.32 7.75
N LYS A 176 -0.78 16.65 8.34
CA LYS A 176 -0.57 15.85 9.56
C LYS A 176 0.34 14.63 9.29
N ALA A 177 0.28 14.03 8.10
CA ALA A 177 1.18 12.95 7.68
C ALA A 177 2.63 13.42 7.54
N GLU A 178 2.84 14.63 7.03
CA GLU A 178 4.18 15.25 6.96
C GLU A 178 4.75 15.51 8.36
N ILE A 179 3.94 16.08 9.26
CA ILE A 179 4.32 16.30 10.67
C ILE A 179 4.72 14.99 11.33
N LEU A 180 3.91 13.94 11.17
CA LEU A 180 4.18 12.61 11.72
C LEU A 180 5.51 12.05 11.20
N ALA A 181 5.74 12.09 9.89
CA ALA A 181 6.97 11.60 9.29
C ALA A 181 8.21 12.34 9.81
N ASN A 182 8.14 13.67 9.89
CA ASN A 182 9.22 14.49 10.40
C ASN A 182 9.48 14.22 11.88
N ARG A 183 8.43 14.00 12.67
CA ARG A 183 8.57 13.68 14.09
C ARG A 183 9.24 12.31 14.30
N ILE A 184 8.76 11.26 13.62
CA ILE A 184 9.36 9.93 13.67
C ILE A 184 10.84 9.97 13.23
N ARG A 185 11.18 10.75 12.19
CA ARG A 185 12.57 10.94 11.73
C ARG A 185 13.45 11.64 12.75
N ASN A 186 12.93 12.68 13.40
CA ASN A 186 13.71 13.54 14.30
C ASN A 186 13.70 13.04 15.75
N GLU A 187 13.06 11.91 16.04
CA GLU A 187 13.19 11.25 17.33
C GLU A 187 14.67 10.95 17.63
N VAL A 188 15.17 11.59 18.68
CA VAL A 188 16.47 11.31 19.25
C VAL A 188 16.34 10.05 20.07
N LEU A 189 17.27 9.10 19.88
CA LEU A 189 17.43 7.93 20.71
C LEU A 189 17.79 8.37 22.14
N GLY A 190 16.77 8.54 22.98
CA GLY A 190 16.94 8.72 24.42
C GLY A 190 16.80 10.15 24.93
N SER A 191 15.89 10.31 25.89
CA SER A 191 16.13 11.07 27.12
C SER A 191 15.95 10.08 28.27
#